data_AF-A0A1F8UIL7-F1
#
_entry.id   AF-A0A1F8UIL7-F1
#
_cell.length_a   1.000
_cell.length_b   1.000
_cell.length_c   1.000
_cell.angle_alpha   90.00
_cell.angle_beta   90.00
_cell.angle_gamma   90.00
#
_symmetry.space_group_name_H-M   'P 1'
#
loop_
_entity.id
_entity.type
_entity.pdbx_description
1 polymer ?
#
loop_
_entity_poly.entity_id
_entity_poly.type
_entity_poly.pdbx_seq_one_letter_code
_entity_poly.pdbx_strand_id
1 'polypeptide(L)'
;MNIVIDTNIFFSIMLKKEGFLRNRLLLDLDLNTKFYTCHFLMIEIFKYKEKIVKQSKMTEEEILEVLYILLKKIELYNETYISDENYKKAYDLCKNVDVKDIPFVALTLELDGKLWTGDKKLKKSLIEQGMDIFY
;
A
#
# COMPACT_ATOMS: atom_id res chain seq x y z
N MET A 1 -2.95 -6.24 -14.65
CA MET A 1 -1.76 -5.75 -13.94
C MET A 1 -2.00 -5.83 -12.44
N ASN A 2 -1.04 -6.35 -11.67
CA ASN A 2 -1.13 -6.38 -10.20
C ASN A 2 -0.49 -5.12 -9.63
N ILE A 3 -1.21 -4.38 -8.80
CA ILE A 3 -0.72 -3.17 -8.14
C ILE A 3 -0.75 -3.41 -6.62
N VAL A 4 0.42 -3.32 -5.99
CA VAL A 4 0.53 -3.40 -4.53
C VAL A 4 0.50 -1.99 -3.96
N ILE A 5 -0.46 -1.73 -3.06
CA ILE A 5 -0.64 -0.44 -2.40
C ILE A 5 0.03 -0.49 -1.04
N ASP A 6 0.92 0.46 -0.79
CA ASP A 6 1.55 0.62 0.52
C ASP A 6 0.66 1.36 1.53
N THR A 7 1.13 1.40 2.78
CA THR A 7 0.41 2.10 3.86
C THR A 7 0.34 3.61 3.62
N ASN A 8 1.34 4.21 2.96
CA ASN A 8 1.40 5.65 2.71
C ASN A 8 0.28 6.13 1.78
N ILE A 9 0.02 5.38 0.69
CA ILE A 9 -1.07 5.66 -0.23
C ILE A 9 -2.40 5.50 0.48
N PHE A 10 -2.56 4.46 1.29
CA PHE A 10 -3.80 4.24 2.04
C PHE A 10 -4.09 5.41 2.99
N PHE A 11 -3.10 5.86 3.77
CA PHE A 11 -3.26 7.03 4.64
C PHE A 11 -3.50 8.31 3.85
N SER A 12 -2.84 8.49 2.71
CA SER A 12 -3.06 9.64 1.84
C SER A 12 -4.50 9.72 1.32
N ILE A 13 -5.15 8.56 1.07
CA ILE A 13 -6.56 8.47 0.71
C ILE A 13 -7.44 8.76 1.95
N MET A 14 -7.14 8.14 3.08
CA MET A 14 -7.93 8.24 4.32
C MET A 14 -7.91 9.64 4.95
N LEU A 15 -6.93 10.49 4.64
CA LEU A 15 -6.83 11.85 5.21
C LEU A 15 -7.64 12.90 4.44
N LYS A 16 -8.19 12.57 3.26
CA LYS A 16 -8.89 13.55 2.41
C LYS A 16 -10.22 12.99 1.92
N LYS A 17 -11.30 13.76 2.12
CA LYS A 17 -12.64 13.43 1.62
C LYS A 17 -12.66 13.28 0.09
N GLU A 18 -11.94 14.14 -0.61
CA GLU A 18 -11.76 14.05 -2.06
C GLU A 18 -10.26 14.20 -2.40
N GLY A 19 -9.79 13.42 -3.35
CA GLY A 19 -8.38 13.45 -3.73
C GLY A 19 -8.08 12.63 -4.96
N PHE A 20 -7.08 13.06 -5.73
CA PHE A 20 -6.63 12.39 -6.95
C PHE A 20 -6.38 10.89 -6.75
N LEU A 21 -5.72 10.49 -5.65
CA LEU A 21 -5.42 9.09 -5.37
C LEU A 21 -6.70 8.27 -5.11
N ARG A 22 -7.65 8.83 -4.34
CA ARG A 22 -8.96 8.20 -4.09
C ARG A 22 -9.71 8.03 -5.40
N ASN A 23 -9.79 9.09 -6.20
CA ASN A 23 -10.50 9.05 -7.48
C ASN A 23 -9.82 8.09 -8.46
N ARG A 24 -8.48 8.09 -8.55
CA ARG A 24 -7.74 7.15 -9.39
C ARG A 24 -8.02 5.71 -8.98
N LEU A 25 -7.96 5.40 -7.69
CA LEU A 25 -8.28 4.06 -7.21
C LEU A 25 -9.74 3.71 -7.46
N LEU A 26 -10.71 4.56 -7.12
CA LEU A 26 -12.13 4.23 -7.20
C LEU A 26 -12.68 4.21 -8.64
N LEU A 27 -12.23 5.13 -9.48
CA LEU A 27 -12.64 5.27 -10.88
C LEU A 27 -11.78 4.45 -11.83
N ASP A 28 -10.84 3.64 -11.34
CA ASP A 28 -10.15 2.68 -12.18
C ASP A 28 -11.19 1.68 -12.75
N LEU A 29 -11.42 1.77 -14.06
CA LEU A 29 -12.39 0.97 -14.82
C LEU A 29 -11.73 -0.20 -15.55
N ASP A 30 -10.40 -0.32 -15.50
CA ASP A 30 -9.69 -1.42 -16.13
C ASP A 30 -9.87 -2.70 -15.30
N LEU A 31 -10.75 -3.58 -15.79
CA LEU A 31 -11.04 -4.88 -15.16
C LEU A 31 -9.81 -5.80 -15.09
N ASN A 32 -8.75 -5.52 -15.85
CA ASN A 32 -7.51 -6.29 -15.79
C ASN A 32 -6.58 -5.82 -14.66
N THR A 33 -6.86 -4.67 -14.03
CA THR A 33 -6.06 -4.14 -12.94
C THR A 33 -6.60 -4.61 -11.60
N LYS A 34 -5.73 -5.25 -10.81
CA LYS A 34 -6.04 -5.78 -9.48
C LYS A 34 -5.17 -5.09 -8.45
N PHE A 35 -5.80 -4.62 -7.39
CA PHE A 35 -5.12 -3.94 -6.29
C PHE A 35 -4.95 -4.90 -5.11
N TYR A 36 -3.76 -4.94 -4.55
CA TYR A 36 -3.40 -5.78 -3.41
C TYR A 36 -2.76 -4.95 -2.31
N THR A 37 -2.81 -5.45 -1.09
CA THR A 37 -2.00 -4.95 0.03
C THR A 37 -1.80 -6.06 1.05
N CYS A 38 -0.90 -5.87 2.01
CA CYS A 38 -0.62 -6.88 3.04
C CYS A 38 -1.63 -6.79 4.20
N HIS A 39 -1.86 -7.89 4.92
CA HIS A 39 -2.61 -7.86 6.19
C HIS A 39 -1.97 -6.91 7.21
N PHE A 40 -0.65 -6.75 7.17
CA PHE A 40 0.08 -5.74 7.94
C PHE A 40 -0.53 -4.33 7.86
N LEU A 41 -1.13 -3.95 6.73
CA LEU A 41 -1.82 -2.66 6.58
C LEU A 41 -2.91 -2.47 7.64
N MET A 42 -3.67 -3.53 7.94
CA MET A 42 -4.76 -3.47 8.93
C MET A 42 -4.22 -3.10 10.31
N ILE A 43 -3.05 -3.65 10.68
CA ILE A 43 -2.38 -3.35 11.94
C ILE A 43 -2.04 -1.86 12.00
N GLU A 44 -1.44 -1.30 10.94
CA GLU A 44 -1.09 0.12 10.92
C GLU A 44 -2.35 1.01 10.91
N ILE A 45 -3.43 0.65 10.19
CA ILE A 45 -4.70 1.39 10.22
C ILE A 45 -5.25 1.46 11.65
N PHE A 46 -5.35 0.34 12.36
CA PHE A 46 -5.87 0.32 13.73
C PHE A 46 -4.97 1.09 14.70
N LYS A 47 -3.66 1.00 14.52
CA LYS A 47 -2.67 1.72 15.33
C LYS A 47 -2.77 3.23 15.18
N TYR A 48 -3.01 3.74 13.97
CA TYR A 48 -3.08 5.17 13.72
C TYR A 48 -4.51 5.72 13.58
N LYS A 49 -5.55 4.93 13.86
CA LYS A 49 -6.96 5.36 13.71
C LYS A 49 -7.25 6.71 14.34
N GLU A 50 -6.78 6.96 15.57
CA GLU A 50 -7.00 8.24 16.25
C GLU A 50 -6.30 9.40 15.56
N LYS A 51 -5.10 9.15 15.03
CA LYS A 51 -4.35 10.14 14.27
C LYS A 51 -5.04 10.44 12.94
N ILE A 52 -5.56 9.42 12.26
CA ILE A 52 -6.34 9.57 11.03
C ILE A 52 -7.58 10.42 11.33
N VAL A 53 -8.35 10.10 12.37
CA VAL A 53 -9.52 10.90 12.77
C VAL A 53 -9.14 12.35 13.03
N LYS A 54 -8.12 12.59 13.87
CA LYS A 54 -7.66 13.95 14.25
C LYS A 54 -7.12 14.77 13.07
N GLN A 55 -6.49 14.11 12.09
CA GLN A 55 -5.84 14.79 10.97
C GLN A 55 -6.70 14.84 9.71
N SER A 56 -7.70 13.96 9.60
CA SER A 56 -8.69 14.03 8.55
C SER A 56 -9.59 15.25 8.77
N LYS A 57 -10.18 15.74 7.69
CA LYS A 57 -11.29 16.70 7.75
C LYS A 57 -12.65 15.98 7.72
N MET A 58 -12.70 14.74 8.23
CA MET A 58 -13.83 13.83 8.11
C MET A 58 -14.32 13.38 9.48
N THR A 59 -15.59 13.03 9.58
CA THR A 59 -16.13 12.34 10.76
C THR A 59 -15.62 10.90 10.82
N GLU A 60 -15.75 10.26 11.98
CA GLU A 60 -15.42 8.83 12.13
C GLU A 60 -16.26 7.95 11.19
N GLU A 61 -17.54 8.27 11.02
CA GLU A 61 -18.43 7.57 10.07
C GLU A 61 -17.92 7.70 8.63
N GLU A 62 -17.56 8.91 8.19
CA GLU A 62 -17.00 9.14 6.85
C GLU A 62 -15.69 8.37 6.64
N ILE A 63 -14.83 8.29 7.66
CA ILE A 63 -13.59 7.48 7.61
C ILE A 63 -13.91 5.99 7.44
N LEU A 64 -14.90 5.47 8.18
CA LEU A 64 -15.31 4.08 8.08
C LEU A 64 -15.92 3.76 6.71
N GLU A 65 -16.69 4.68 6.13
CA GLU A 65 -17.19 4.55 4.75
C GLU A 65 -16.05 4.48 3.74
N VAL A 66 -15.04 5.35 3.87
CA VAL A 66 -13.85 5.31 3.00
C VAL A 66 -13.13 3.97 3.14
N LEU A 67 -12.88 3.53 4.37
CA LEU A 67 -12.23 2.24 4.64
C LEU A 67 -13.02 1.08 4.02
N TYR A 68 -14.33 1.06 4.18
CA TYR A 68 -15.20 0.03 3.61
C TYR A 68 -15.09 -0.04 2.08
N ILE A 69 -15.12 1.12 1.40
CA ILE A 69 -14.97 1.16 -0.06
C ILE A 69 -13.58 0.66 -0.48
N LEU A 70 -12.53 1.04 0.25
CA LEU A 70 -11.16 0.59 -0.05
C LEU A 70 -11.01 -0.92 0.10
N LEU A 71 -11.53 -1.50 1.19
CA LEU A 71 -11.48 -2.94 1.44
C LEU A 71 -12.31 -3.75 0.43
N LYS A 72 -13.31 -3.14 -0.22
CA LYS A 72 -14.03 -3.78 -1.34
C LYS A 72 -13.23 -3.82 -2.63
N LYS A 73 -12.32 -2.87 -2.84
CA LYS A 73 -11.57 -2.74 -4.10
C LYS A 73 -10.18 -3.37 -4.03
N ILE A 74 -9.63 -3.53 -2.83
CA ILE A 74 -8.27 -4.01 -2.61
C ILE A 74 -8.32 -5.41 -2.00
N GLU A 75 -7.60 -6.34 -2.60
CA GLU A 75 -7.41 -7.68 -2.07
C GLU A 75 -6.37 -7.67 -0.95
N LEU A 76 -6.79 -8.12 0.23
CA LEU A 76 -5.92 -8.31 1.38
C LEU A 76 -5.16 -9.62 1.22
N TYR A 77 -3.84 -9.54 1.06
CA TYR A 77 -2.95 -10.68 0.93
C TYR A 77 -2.28 -10.96 2.27
N ASN A 78 -2.29 -12.22 2.70
CA ASN A 78 -1.58 -12.64 3.89
C ASN A 78 -0.08 -12.79 3.58
N GLU A 79 0.74 -11.88 4.10
CA GLU A 79 2.19 -11.86 3.87
C GLU A 79 2.91 -13.16 4.30
N THR A 80 2.29 -14.01 5.14
CA THR A 80 2.86 -15.33 5.49
C THR A 80 2.85 -16.33 4.34
N TYR A 81 2.13 -16.05 3.25
CA TYR A 81 2.12 -16.88 2.03
C TYR A 81 3.14 -16.42 0.99
N ILE A 82 3.82 -15.30 1.22
CA ILE A 82 4.90 -14.86 0.34
C ILE A 82 6.07 -15.84 0.48
N SER A 83 6.69 -16.18 -0.64
CA SER A 83 7.83 -17.10 -0.63
C SER A 83 9.02 -16.54 0.18
N ASP A 84 9.73 -17.42 0.87
CA ASP A 84 10.94 -17.05 1.63
C ASP A 84 11.99 -16.37 0.74
N GLU A 85 12.08 -16.76 -0.53
CA GLU A 85 12.97 -16.14 -1.52
C GLU A 85 12.62 -14.67 -1.75
N ASN A 86 11.35 -14.38 -2.07
CA ASN A 86 10.91 -13.00 -2.32
C ASN A 86 10.95 -12.17 -1.04
N TYR A 87 10.63 -12.75 0.11
CA TYR A 87 10.71 -12.07 1.39
C TYR A 87 12.17 -11.70 1.74
N LYS A 88 13.10 -12.62 1.57
CA LYS A 88 14.54 -12.37 1.78
C LYS A 88 15.06 -11.30 0.82
N LYS A 89 14.69 -11.37 -0.46
CA LYS A 89 15.07 -10.36 -1.45
C LYS A 89 14.55 -8.97 -1.05
N ALA A 90 13.29 -8.86 -0.64
CA ALA A 90 12.72 -7.62 -0.15
C ALA A 90 13.42 -7.11 1.12
N TYR A 91 13.77 -8.01 2.05
CA TYR A 91 14.55 -7.65 3.23
C TYR A 91 15.90 -7.03 2.84
N ASP A 92 16.65 -7.66 1.93
CA ASP A 92 17.95 -7.15 1.49
C ASP A 92 17.84 -5.76 0.82
N LEU A 93 16.76 -5.53 0.07
CA LEU A 93 16.47 -4.25 -0.58
C LEU A 93 16.10 -3.13 0.41
N CYS A 94 15.37 -3.46 1.48
CA CYS A 94 14.74 -2.46 2.36
C CYS A 94 15.40 -2.30 3.74
N LYS A 95 16.25 -3.24 4.19
CA LYS A 95 16.83 -3.25 5.56
C LYS A 95 17.56 -1.97 5.97
N ASN A 96 18.10 -1.22 5.01
CA ASN A 96 18.83 0.03 5.25
C ASN A 96 17.97 1.30 5.00
N VAL A 97 16.68 1.14 4.70
CA VAL A 97 15.75 2.24 4.34
C VAL A 97 14.62 2.32 5.36
N ASP A 98 13.66 1.40 5.27
CA ASP A 98 12.56 1.22 6.24
C ASP A 98 12.11 -0.24 6.20
N VAL A 99 12.22 -0.92 7.34
CA VAL A 99 11.82 -2.32 7.49
C VAL A 99 10.31 -2.52 7.34
N LYS A 100 9.50 -1.46 7.50
CA LYS A 100 8.05 -1.53 7.31
C LYS A 100 7.64 -1.66 5.85
N ASP A 101 8.53 -1.35 4.91
CA ASP A 101 8.28 -1.47 3.48
C ASP A 101 8.49 -2.89 2.96
N ILE A 102 9.23 -3.73 3.71
CA ILE A 102 9.54 -5.14 3.37
C ILE A 102 8.31 -5.92 2.92
N PRO A 103 7.19 -6.00 3.68
CA PRO A 103 6.05 -6.81 3.27
C PRO A 103 5.46 -6.35 1.93
N PHE A 104 5.41 -5.04 1.66
CA PHE A 104 4.85 -4.50 0.42
C PHE A 104 5.77 -4.74 -0.78
N VAL A 105 7.09 -4.60 -0.60
CA VAL A 105 8.07 -4.93 -1.64
C VAL A 105 8.05 -6.43 -1.91
N ALA A 106 8.04 -7.27 -0.88
CA ALA A 106 7.97 -8.73 -1.00
C ALA A 106 6.73 -9.18 -1.78
N LEU A 107 5.56 -8.62 -1.45
CA LEU A 107 4.32 -8.91 -2.16
C LEU A 107 4.37 -8.44 -3.62
N THR A 108 5.04 -7.31 -3.88
CA THR A 108 5.19 -6.81 -5.26
C THR A 108 6.01 -7.78 -6.10
N LEU A 109 7.06 -8.38 -5.53
CA LEU A 109 7.87 -9.41 -6.18
C LEU A 109 7.07 -10.70 -6.39
N GLU A 110 6.33 -11.14 -5.37
CA GLU A 110 5.52 -12.36 -5.40
C GLU A 110 4.47 -12.34 -6.50
N LEU A 111 3.84 -11.18 -6.70
CA LEU A 111 2.76 -11.02 -7.68
C LEU A 111 3.24 -10.57 -9.07
N ASP A 112 4.56 -10.46 -9.30
CA ASP A 112 5.15 -9.82 -10.48
C ASP A 112 4.44 -8.48 -10.79
N GLY A 113 4.29 -7.67 -9.75
CA GLY A 113 3.41 -6.50 -9.72
C GLY A 113 4.16 -5.17 -9.80
N LYS A 114 3.39 -4.10 -9.62
CA LYS A 114 3.89 -2.73 -9.45
C LYS A 114 3.56 -2.19 -8.07
N LEU A 115 4.54 -1.59 -7.39
CA LEU A 115 4.39 -0.93 -6.11
C LEU A 115 3.88 0.50 -6.31
N TRP A 116 2.71 0.78 -5.75
CA TRP A 116 2.17 2.13 -5.61
C TRP A 116 2.54 2.67 -4.22
N THR A 117 3.54 3.55 -4.19
CA THR A 117 4.04 4.19 -2.97
C THR A 117 4.24 5.69 -3.18
N GLY A 118 3.99 6.46 -2.12
CA GLY A 118 4.33 7.87 -2.00
C GLY A 118 5.75 8.13 -1.47
N ASP A 119 6.45 7.11 -0.99
CA ASP A 119 7.76 7.27 -0.35
C ASP A 119 8.88 7.48 -1.38
N LYS A 120 9.41 8.70 -1.42
CA LYS A 120 10.50 9.08 -2.33
C LYS A 120 11.84 8.45 -1.95
N LYS A 121 12.08 8.18 -0.66
CA LYS A 121 13.33 7.57 -0.19
C LYS A 121 13.37 6.09 -0.59
N LEU A 122 12.27 5.37 -0.38
CA LEU A 122 12.11 3.99 -0.84
C LEU A 122 12.29 3.90 -2.36
N LYS A 123 11.57 4.73 -3.11
CA LYS A 123 11.68 4.78 -4.58
C LYS A 123 13.12 4.94 -5.05
N LYS A 124 13.81 5.95 -4.52
CA LYS A 124 15.20 6.24 -4.87
C LYS A 124 16.11 5.05 -4.55
N SER A 125 16.01 4.49 -3.35
CA SER A 125 16.88 3.39 -2.91
C SER A 125 16.68 2.12 -3.73
N LEU A 126 15.44 1.77 -4.10
CA LEU A 126 15.17 0.61 -4.94
C LEU A 126 15.70 0.79 -6.37
N ILE A 127 15.53 1.98 -6.96
CA ILE A 127 16.09 2.29 -8.30
C ILE A 127 17.62 2.21 -8.29
N GLU A 128 18.28 2.74 -7.26
CA GLU A 128 19.74 2.65 -7.10
C GLU A 128 20.23 1.20 -6.97
N GLN A 129 19.38 0.30 -6.48
CA GLN A 129 19.63 -1.14 -6.39
C GLN A 129 19.18 -1.90 -7.66
N GLY A 130 18.76 -1.21 -8.72
CA GLY A 130 18.37 -1.81 -10.00
C GLY A 130 16.93 -2.31 -10.07
N MET A 131 16.07 -1.92 -9.12
CA MET A 131 14.68 -2.37 -9.04
C MET A 131 13.71 -1.25 -9.46
N ASP A 132 13.15 -1.34 -10.68
CA ASP A 132 12.11 -0.44 -11.18
C ASP A 132 10.74 -1.14 -11.25
N ILE A 133 10.06 -1.15 -10.09
CA ILE A 133 8.79 -1.85 -9.89
C ILE A 133 7.64 -0.89 -9.62
N PHE A 134 7.68 0.38 -10.03
CA PHE A 134 6.70 1.39 -9.58
C PHE A 134 5.49 1.58 -10.51
N TYR A 135 4.35 1.95 -9.91
CA TYR A 135 3.10 2.40 -10.56
C TYR A 135 2.94 3.93 -10.53
#